data_AF-A0A2G4SFC4-F1
#
_entry.id   AF-A0A2G4SFC4-F1
#
_cell.length_a   1.000
_cell.length_b   1.000
_cell.length_c   1.000
_cell.angle_alpha   90.00
_cell.angle_beta   90.00
_cell.angle_gamma   90.00
#
_symmetry.space_group_name_H-M   'P 1'
#
loop_
_entity.id
_entity.type
_entity.pdbx_description
1 polymer ?
#
loop_
_entity_poly.entity_id
_entity_poly.type
_entity_poly.pdbx_seq_one_letter_code
_entity_poly.pdbx_strand_id
1 'polypeptide(L)'
;MYNITSFDLHLLTFDTTPNVKRTIKSWFNLTQPNLAVRVTDNWFPSSLPSGSTNKTWAFFAFLLDHDSSIDPTHISVDQAFVEFKVVQSAPQPVTINYKPLEPWIVALIVVSCVLVALAMGIAVWWWKKRMEKKAVLSRPDAMLIADKFREVMSTSDLAQRNEKNAQDLLQRQLQAEEGTSIIEIRQSSSTINK
;
A
#
# COMPACT_ATOMS: atom_id res chain seq x y z
N MET A 1 -4.87 59.51 -25.44
CA MET A 1 -5.04 58.05 -25.58
C MET A 1 -4.18 57.41 -24.51
N TYR A 2 -4.79 56.77 -23.51
CA TYR A 2 -4.04 55.98 -22.53
C TYR A 2 -3.47 54.76 -23.26
N ASN A 3 -2.15 54.60 -23.21
CA ASN A 3 -1.48 53.44 -23.75
C ASN A 3 -1.65 52.31 -22.73
N ILE A 4 -2.77 51.60 -22.81
CA ILE A 4 -3.08 50.50 -21.90
C ILE A 4 -2.06 49.40 -22.17
N THR A 5 -1.07 49.27 -21.29
CA THR A 5 0.00 48.26 -21.39
C THR A 5 -0.46 46.89 -20.89
N SER A 6 -1.46 46.86 -20.03
CA SER A 6 -2.05 45.68 -19.42
C SER A 6 -3.52 45.90 -19.15
N PHE A 7 -4.34 44.88 -19.35
CA PHE A 7 -5.77 44.92 -19.09
C PHE A 7 -6.23 43.59 -18.50
N ASP A 8 -7.40 43.63 -17.87
CA ASP A 8 -8.08 42.45 -17.35
C ASP A 8 -9.33 42.19 -18.19
N LEU A 9 -9.55 40.93 -18.54
CA LEU A 9 -10.71 40.47 -19.29
C LEU A 9 -11.66 39.73 -18.35
N HIS A 10 -12.88 40.20 -18.25
CA HIS A 10 -13.93 39.58 -17.44
C HIS A 10 -15.06 39.08 -18.32
N LEU A 11 -15.41 37.81 -18.15
CA LEU A 11 -16.53 37.17 -18.82
C LEU A 11 -17.70 37.06 -17.87
N LEU A 12 -18.82 37.69 -18.24
CA LEU A 12 -20.03 37.72 -17.44
C LEU A 12 -21.20 37.08 -18.18
N THR A 13 -22.16 36.57 -17.41
CA THR A 13 -23.47 36.15 -17.90
C THR A 13 -24.56 36.87 -17.12
N PHE A 14 -25.72 37.02 -17.77
CA PHE A 14 -26.95 37.47 -17.12
C PHE A 14 -27.88 36.28 -17.00
N ASP A 15 -28.14 35.85 -15.76
CA ASP A 15 -29.17 34.86 -15.50
C ASP A 15 -30.53 35.55 -15.57
N THR A 16 -31.48 35.01 -16.33
CA THR A 16 -32.79 35.64 -16.54
C THR A 16 -33.67 35.59 -15.29
N THR A 17 -33.34 34.75 -14.30
CA THR A 17 -34.17 34.56 -13.11
C THR A 17 -33.37 33.93 -11.95
N PRO A 18 -33.05 34.66 -10.87
CA PRO A 18 -33.17 36.11 -10.66
C PRO A 18 -32.13 36.85 -11.50
N ASN A 19 -32.44 38.06 -12.00
CA ASN A 19 -31.60 38.97 -12.81
C ASN A 19 -30.22 39.27 -12.20
N VAL A 20 -29.38 38.25 -12.06
CA VAL A 20 -28.11 38.30 -11.34
C VAL A 20 -27.02 38.26 -12.39
N LYS A 21 -26.23 39.34 -12.38
CA LYS A 21 -24.99 39.42 -13.13
C LYS A 21 -23.97 38.55 -12.42
N ARG A 22 -23.36 37.59 -13.12
CA ARG A 22 -22.34 36.72 -12.55
C ARG A 22 -21.09 36.73 -13.41
N THR A 23 -19.95 36.90 -12.78
CA THR A 23 -18.64 36.69 -13.40
C THR A 23 -18.37 35.20 -13.49
N ILE A 24 -18.19 34.72 -14.72
CA ILE A 24 -17.93 33.32 -15.04
C ILE A 24 -16.44 33.04 -15.00
N LYS A 25 -15.65 33.94 -15.59
CA LYS A 25 -14.21 33.79 -15.68
C LYS A 25 -13.54 35.14 -15.82
N SER A 26 -12.36 35.26 -15.25
CA SER A 26 -11.52 36.45 -15.35
C SER A 26 -10.12 36.03 -15.77
N TRP A 27 -9.51 36.85 -16.62
CA TRP A 27 -8.11 36.73 -16.99
C TRP A 27 -7.45 38.06 -16.67
N PHE A 28 -6.37 38.00 -15.91
CA PHE A 28 -5.71 39.18 -15.37
C PHE A 28 -4.36 39.40 -16.05
N ASN A 29 -3.88 40.63 -16.05
CA ASN A 29 -2.56 41.02 -16.55
C ASN A 29 -2.33 40.64 -18.03
N LEU A 30 -3.35 40.80 -18.86
CA LEU A 30 -3.24 40.54 -20.29
C LEU A 30 -2.52 41.71 -20.96
N THR A 31 -1.40 41.40 -21.63
CA THR A 31 -0.58 42.39 -22.37
C THR A 31 -0.70 42.22 -23.89
N GLN A 32 -1.33 41.14 -24.34
CA GLN A 32 -1.52 40.82 -25.75
C GLN A 32 -3.01 40.85 -26.10
N PRO A 33 -3.36 41.30 -27.33
CA PRO A 33 -4.76 41.38 -27.76
C PRO A 33 -5.38 40.01 -28.09
N ASN A 34 -4.58 38.93 -28.11
CA ASN A 34 -5.02 37.61 -28.51
C ASN A 34 -5.10 36.67 -27.31
N LEU A 35 -6.29 36.16 -27.03
CA LEU A 35 -6.52 35.16 -25.98
C LEU A 35 -7.28 33.96 -26.58
N ALA A 36 -6.59 32.82 -26.71
CA ALA A 36 -7.19 31.57 -27.14
C ALA A 36 -7.55 30.73 -25.91
N VAL A 37 -8.84 30.42 -25.72
CA VAL A 37 -9.31 29.59 -24.61
C VAL A 37 -10.26 28.52 -25.09
N ARG A 38 -10.12 27.32 -24.52
CA ARG A 38 -11.07 26.22 -24.73
C ARG A 38 -12.30 26.42 -23.84
N VAL A 39 -13.49 26.38 -24.45
CA VAL A 39 -14.76 26.35 -23.73
C VAL A 39 -14.93 24.98 -23.08
N THR A 40 -15.21 24.97 -21.79
CA THR A 40 -15.37 23.77 -20.96
C THR A 40 -16.61 23.90 -20.08
N ASP A 41 -17.03 22.82 -19.43
CA ASP A 41 -18.29 22.80 -18.67
C ASP A 41 -18.37 23.82 -17.52
N ASN A 42 -17.22 24.29 -17.01
CA ASN A 42 -17.13 25.34 -16.00
C ASN A 42 -17.46 26.76 -16.52
N TRP A 43 -17.72 26.94 -17.83
CA TRP A 43 -18.24 28.19 -18.37
C TRP A 43 -19.73 28.35 -18.09
N PHE A 44 -20.44 27.26 -17.78
CA PHE A 44 -21.88 27.29 -17.61
C PHE A 44 -22.27 27.43 -16.13
N PRO A 45 -23.20 28.34 -15.78
CA PRO A 45 -23.64 28.54 -14.39
C PRO A 45 -24.27 27.30 -13.76
N SER A 46 -24.88 26.44 -14.57
CA SER A 46 -25.53 25.23 -14.11
C SER A 46 -25.30 24.08 -15.08
N SER A 47 -25.23 22.86 -14.56
CA SER A 47 -25.30 21.65 -15.38
C SER A 47 -26.73 21.45 -15.89
N LEU A 48 -26.84 20.81 -17.06
CA LEU A 48 -28.12 20.42 -17.63
C LEU A 48 -28.54 19.05 -17.07
N PRO A 49 -29.80 18.87 -16.63
CA PRO A 49 -30.27 17.56 -16.19
C PRO A 49 -30.35 16.58 -17.37
N SER A 50 -30.28 15.28 -17.07
CA SER A 50 -30.41 14.23 -18.09
C SER A 50 -31.75 14.34 -18.82
N GLY A 51 -31.73 14.23 -20.15
CA GLY A 51 -32.93 14.36 -21.00
C GLY A 51 -33.42 15.79 -21.24
N SER A 52 -32.70 16.81 -20.77
CA SER A 52 -33.00 18.21 -21.11
C SER A 52 -32.59 18.56 -22.54
N THR A 53 -33.15 19.64 -23.08
CA THR A 53 -32.75 20.21 -24.38
C THR A 53 -31.48 21.05 -24.24
N ASN A 54 -30.81 21.30 -25.36
CA ASN A 54 -29.70 22.26 -25.41
C ASN A 54 -30.13 23.62 -24.83
N LYS A 55 -29.23 24.27 -24.11
CA LYS A 55 -29.45 25.60 -23.54
C LYS A 55 -28.44 26.57 -24.10
N THR A 56 -28.91 27.71 -24.60
CA THR A 56 -28.05 28.79 -25.09
C THR A 56 -27.84 29.80 -23.98
N TRP A 57 -26.58 30.18 -23.77
CA TRP A 57 -26.15 31.20 -22.82
C TRP A 57 -25.61 32.41 -23.59
N ALA A 58 -25.91 33.60 -23.10
CA ALA A 58 -25.34 34.85 -23.61
C ALA A 58 -24.26 35.32 -22.65
N PHE A 59 -23.03 35.46 -23.17
CA PHE A 59 -21.89 35.93 -22.42
C PHE A 59 -21.39 37.27 -22.95
N PHE A 60 -20.85 38.07 -22.04
CA PHE A 60 -20.41 39.43 -22.28
C PHE A 60 -18.98 39.57 -21.78
N ALA A 61 -18.09 39.96 -22.69
CA ALA A 61 -16.69 40.22 -22.40
C ALA A 61 -16.50 41.70 -22.07
N PHE A 62 -15.91 41.98 -20.92
CA PHE A 62 -15.56 43.33 -20.47
C PHE A 62 -14.05 43.44 -20.34
N LEU A 63 -13.50 44.53 -20.88
CA LEU A 63 -12.10 44.88 -20.73
C LEU A 63 -12.02 45.98 -19.67
N LEU A 64 -11.31 45.69 -18.58
CA LEU A 64 -11.03 46.66 -17.53
C LEU A 64 -9.54 46.97 -17.51
N ASP A 65 -9.21 48.20 -17.10
CA ASP A 65 -7.83 48.52 -16.77
C ASP A 65 -7.41 47.70 -15.55
N HIS A 66 -6.15 47.26 -15.51
CA HIS A 66 -5.67 46.39 -14.44
C HIS A 66 -5.81 47.03 -13.05
N ASP A 67 -5.59 48.34 -12.98
CA ASP A 67 -5.68 49.11 -11.73
C ASP A 67 -7.11 49.58 -11.42
N SER A 68 -8.11 49.09 -12.16
CA SER A 68 -9.51 49.48 -11.95
C SER A 68 -10.06 48.87 -10.66
N SER A 69 -10.61 49.72 -9.78
CA SER A 69 -11.36 49.28 -8.60
C SER A 69 -12.83 48.96 -8.87
N ILE A 70 -13.25 48.97 -10.15
CA ILE A 70 -14.63 48.76 -10.55
C ILE A 70 -14.96 47.28 -10.44
N ASP A 71 -16.04 46.95 -9.73
CA ASP A 71 -16.58 45.59 -9.75
C ASP A 71 -17.17 45.30 -11.14
N PRO A 72 -16.68 44.27 -11.86
CA PRO A 72 -17.15 43.94 -13.19
C PRO A 72 -18.65 43.65 -13.24
N THR A 73 -19.26 43.20 -12.15
CA THR A 73 -20.70 42.93 -12.08
C THR A 73 -21.56 44.19 -12.03
N HIS A 74 -20.99 45.35 -11.69
CA HIS A 74 -21.71 46.62 -11.67
C HIS A 74 -21.73 47.33 -13.03
N ILE A 75 -20.93 46.84 -13.98
CA ILE A 75 -20.82 47.42 -15.33
C ILE A 75 -22.10 47.16 -16.11
N SER A 76 -22.56 48.17 -16.84
CA SER A 76 -23.74 48.07 -17.67
C SER A 76 -23.45 47.31 -18.97
N VAL A 77 -24.43 46.57 -19.49
CA VAL A 77 -24.24 45.59 -20.59
C VAL A 77 -23.86 46.27 -21.91
N ASP A 78 -24.31 47.49 -22.10
CA ASP A 78 -23.96 48.39 -23.21
C ASP A 78 -22.47 48.76 -23.24
N GLN A 79 -21.74 48.58 -22.13
CA GLN A 79 -20.29 48.78 -22.06
C GLN A 79 -19.50 47.49 -22.34
N ALA A 80 -20.17 46.40 -22.70
CA ALA A 80 -19.49 45.16 -23.09
C ALA A 80 -18.69 45.36 -24.38
N PHE A 81 -17.47 44.82 -24.41
CA PHE A 81 -16.62 44.85 -25.59
C PHE A 81 -17.15 43.89 -26.67
N VAL A 82 -17.60 42.70 -26.25
CA VAL A 82 -18.17 41.67 -27.14
C VAL A 82 -19.31 40.94 -26.43
N GLU A 83 -20.42 40.75 -27.14
CA GLU A 83 -21.45 39.77 -26.80
C GLU A 83 -21.28 38.53 -27.69
N PHE A 84 -21.36 37.34 -27.09
CA PHE A 84 -21.39 36.09 -27.84
C PHE A 84 -22.28 35.05 -27.17
N LYS A 85 -22.78 34.11 -27.98
CA LYS A 85 -23.68 33.05 -27.53
C LYS A 85 -22.97 31.70 -27.58
N VAL A 86 -23.12 30.94 -26.52
CA VAL A 86 -22.54 29.60 -26.39
C VAL A 86 -23.67 28.62 -26.12
N VAL A 87 -23.64 27.48 -26.82
CA VAL A 87 -24.63 26.42 -26.63
C VAL A 87 -24.05 25.36 -25.69
N GLN A 88 -24.74 25.15 -24.58
CA GLN A 88 -24.52 24.00 -23.71
C GLN A 88 -25.33 22.82 -24.27
N SER A 89 -24.63 21.79 -24.73
CA SER A 89 -25.25 20.59 -25.27
C SER A 89 -25.89 19.77 -24.17
N ALA A 90 -27.04 19.17 -24.47
CA ALA A 90 -27.71 18.21 -23.60
C ALA A 90 -26.77 17.03 -23.25
N PRO A 91 -26.79 16.53 -22.01
CA PRO A 91 -26.03 15.34 -21.65
C PRO A 91 -26.48 14.17 -22.53
N GLN A 92 -25.56 13.59 -23.30
CA GLN A 92 -25.88 12.36 -24.03
C GLN A 92 -26.06 11.23 -23.02
N PRO A 93 -27.18 10.50 -23.05
CA PRO A 93 -27.35 9.35 -22.17
C PRO A 93 -26.27 8.33 -22.51
N VAL A 94 -25.42 8.00 -21.54
CA VAL A 94 -24.50 6.87 -21.67
C VAL A 94 -25.35 5.60 -21.57
N THR A 95 -25.79 5.09 -22.71
CA THR A 95 -26.38 3.75 -22.78
C THR A 95 -25.29 2.73 -22.50
N ILE A 96 -25.19 2.31 -21.24
CA ILE A 96 -24.36 1.16 -20.85
C ILE A 96 -25.05 -0.08 -21.41
N ASN A 97 -24.59 -0.53 -22.57
CA ASN A 97 -25.08 -1.74 -23.19
C ASN A 97 -24.43 -2.94 -22.47
N TYR A 98 -25.12 -3.47 -21.46
CA TYR A 98 -24.72 -4.72 -20.84
C TYR A 98 -24.94 -5.84 -21.87
N LYS A 99 -23.86 -6.29 -22.53
CA LYS A 99 -23.91 -7.57 -23.25
C LYS A 99 -24.03 -8.68 -22.20
N PRO A 100 -25.16 -9.40 -22.10
CA PRO A 100 -25.22 -10.56 -21.25
C PRO A 100 -24.17 -11.57 -21.73
N LEU A 101 -23.43 -12.16 -20.78
CA LEU A 101 -22.48 -13.24 -21.08
C LEU A 101 -23.23 -14.36 -21.78
N GLU A 102 -22.73 -14.79 -22.95
CA GLU A 102 -23.40 -15.83 -23.73
C GLU A 102 -23.43 -17.14 -22.93
N PRO A 103 -24.55 -17.90 -22.96
CA PRO A 103 -24.72 -19.09 -22.12
C PRO A 103 -23.62 -20.15 -22.26
N TRP A 104 -22.99 -20.25 -23.44
CA TRP A 104 -21.89 -21.19 -23.67
C TRP A 104 -20.59 -20.79 -22.95
N ILE A 105 -20.36 -19.49 -22.72
CA ILE A 105 -19.19 -19.00 -21.97
C ILE A 105 -19.31 -19.44 -20.51
N VAL A 106 -20.51 -19.33 -19.94
CA VAL A 106 -20.78 -19.82 -18.58
C VAL A 106 -20.57 -21.33 -18.49
N ALA A 107 -21.02 -22.09 -19.50
CA ALA A 107 -20.81 -23.53 -19.55
C ALA A 107 -19.31 -23.90 -19.57
N LEU A 108 -18.48 -23.18 -20.34
CA LEU A 108 -17.03 -23.41 -20.37
C LEU A 108 -16.36 -23.15 -19.02
N ILE A 109 -16.77 -22.11 -18.30
CA ILE A 109 -16.24 -21.81 -16.96
C ILE A 109 -16.56 -22.95 -16.00
N VAL A 110 -17.80 -23.45 -16.02
CA VAL A 110 -18.23 -24.57 -15.16
C VAL A 110 -17.42 -25.83 -15.47
N VAL A 111 -17.27 -26.18 -16.75
CA VAL A 111 -16.47 -27.35 -17.17
C VAL A 111 -15.02 -27.22 -16.72
N SER A 112 -14.43 -26.02 -16.85
CA SER A 112 -13.06 -25.76 -16.39
C SER A 112 -12.91 -25.95 -14.88
N CYS A 113 -13.86 -25.48 -14.07
CA CYS A 113 -13.84 -25.66 -12.62
C CYS A 113 -13.93 -27.14 -12.22
N VAL A 114 -14.78 -27.92 -12.90
CA VAL A 114 -14.92 -29.36 -12.65
C VAL A 114 -13.63 -30.11 -12.98
N LEU A 115 -12.96 -29.76 -14.09
CA LEU A 115 -11.67 -30.38 -14.46
C LEU A 115 -10.59 -30.12 -13.41
N VAL A 116 -10.51 -28.90 -12.87
CA VAL A 116 -9.54 -28.57 -11.81
C VAL A 116 -9.84 -29.35 -10.53
N ALA A 117 -11.11 -29.46 -10.14
CA ALA A 117 -11.51 -30.23 -8.96
C ALA A 117 -11.13 -31.72 -9.09
N LEU A 118 -11.35 -32.31 -10.27
CA LEU A 118 -10.96 -33.69 -10.56
C LEU A 118 -9.44 -33.88 -10.52
N ALA A 119 -8.68 -32.97 -11.13
CA ALA A 119 -7.22 -33.02 -11.11
C ALA A 119 -6.67 -32.95 -9.67
N MET A 120 -7.22 -32.06 -8.83
CA MET A 120 -6.84 -31.99 -7.42
C MET A 120 -7.20 -33.27 -6.66
N GLY A 121 -8.38 -33.85 -6.90
CA GLY A 121 -8.78 -35.13 -6.29
C GLY A 121 -7.81 -36.27 -6.61
N ILE A 122 -7.39 -36.38 -7.88
CA ILE A 122 -6.41 -37.39 -8.32
C ILE A 122 -5.05 -37.15 -7.66
N ALA A 123 -4.59 -35.89 -7.59
CA ALA A 123 -3.31 -35.54 -6.98
C ALA A 123 -3.27 -35.90 -5.49
N VAL A 124 -4.34 -35.60 -4.74
CA VAL A 124 -4.46 -35.93 -3.31
C VAL A 124 -4.48 -37.45 -3.11
N TRP A 125 -5.25 -38.19 -3.92
CA TRP A 125 -5.31 -39.65 -3.85
C TRP A 125 -3.93 -40.28 -4.12
N TRP A 126 -3.22 -39.78 -5.12
CA TRP A 126 -1.89 -40.27 -5.49
C TRP A 126 -0.85 -40.00 -4.39
N TRP A 127 -0.90 -38.82 -3.76
CA TRP A 127 -0.02 -38.48 -2.63
C TRP A 127 -0.29 -39.39 -1.44
N LYS A 128 -1.56 -39.59 -1.05
CA LYS A 128 -1.92 -40.48 0.06
C LYS A 128 -1.37 -41.89 -0.14
N LYS A 129 -1.57 -42.46 -1.33
CA LYS A 129 -1.06 -43.80 -1.69
C LYS A 129 0.47 -43.91 -1.65
N ARG A 130 1.19 -42.81 -1.91
CA ARG A 130 2.66 -42.77 -1.83
C ARG A 130 3.16 -42.75 -0.37
N MET A 131 2.41 -42.15 0.55
CA MET A 131 2.77 -42.08 1.97
C MET A 131 2.55 -43.41 2.70
N GLU A 132 1.50 -44.16 2.35
CA GLU A 132 1.23 -45.48 2.94
C GLU A 132 2.38 -46.48 2.70
N LYS A 133 3.05 -46.40 1.54
CA LYS A 133 4.20 -47.26 1.21
C LYS A 133 5.48 -46.91 1.97
N LYS A 134 5.57 -45.72 2.58
CA LYS A 134 6.75 -45.27 3.32
C LYS A 134 6.69 -45.56 4.83
N ALA A 135 5.51 -45.92 5.36
CA ALA A 135 5.31 -46.14 6.80
C ALA A 135 5.85 -47.48 7.33
N VAL A 136 6.29 -48.40 6.47
CA VAL A 136 6.68 -49.78 6.86
C VAL A 136 8.19 -49.93 7.15
N LEU A 137 9.02 -48.93 6.87
CA LEU A 137 10.49 -49.04 6.96
C LEU A 137 11.15 -48.46 8.24
N SER A 138 10.39 -48.10 9.29
CA SER A 138 10.94 -47.45 10.49
C SER A 138 10.98 -48.31 11.76
N ARG A 139 11.06 -49.65 11.64
CA ARG A 139 11.29 -50.53 12.81
C ARG A 139 12.77 -50.76 13.15
N PRO A 140 13.69 -51.00 12.20
CA PRO A 140 15.09 -51.25 12.55
C PRO A 140 15.82 -49.98 13.01
N ASP A 141 15.57 -48.83 12.35
CA ASP A 141 16.25 -47.56 12.72
C ASP A 141 15.77 -47.00 14.06
N ALA A 142 14.47 -47.13 14.39
CA ALA A 142 13.95 -46.70 15.69
C ALA A 142 14.52 -47.55 16.84
N MET A 143 14.74 -48.85 16.62
CA MET A 143 15.36 -49.74 17.59
C MET A 143 16.85 -49.43 17.78
N LEU A 144 17.58 -49.16 16.69
CA LEU A 144 18.99 -48.76 16.74
C LEU A 144 19.18 -47.44 17.50
N ILE A 145 18.30 -46.47 17.28
CA ILE A 145 18.31 -45.18 17.98
C ILE A 145 18.02 -45.39 19.47
N ALA A 146 17.04 -46.22 19.83
CA ALA A 146 16.73 -46.52 21.23
C ALA A 146 17.89 -47.21 21.97
N ASP A 147 18.58 -48.16 21.33
CA ASP A 147 19.75 -48.83 21.92
C ASP A 147 20.91 -47.86 22.12
N LYS A 148 21.14 -46.92 21.19
CA LYS A 148 22.17 -45.88 21.32
C LYS A 148 21.88 -44.91 22.47
N PHE A 149 20.62 -44.52 22.68
CA PHE A 149 20.25 -43.69 23.82
C PHE A 149 20.40 -44.43 25.16
N ARG A 150 20.09 -45.73 25.21
CA ARG A 150 20.25 -46.55 26.43
C ARG A 150 21.72 -46.73 26.82
N GLU A 151 22.60 -46.91 25.83
CA GLU A 151 24.04 -47.01 26.02
C GLU A 151 24.61 -45.73 26.66
N VAL A 152 24.30 -44.55 26.11
CA VAL A 152 24.77 -43.25 26.61
C VAL A 152 24.32 -43.00 28.06
N MET A 153 23.05 -43.26 28.38
CA MET A 153 22.54 -43.09 29.75
C MET A 153 23.21 -44.03 30.77
N SER A 154 23.52 -45.26 30.37
CA SER A 154 24.22 -46.20 31.26
C SER A 154 25.66 -45.75 31.58
N THR A 155 26.33 -45.11 30.63
CA THR A 155 27.69 -44.58 30.84
C THR A 155 27.71 -43.32 31.70
N SER A 156 26.69 -42.45 31.61
CA SER A 156 26.60 -41.27 32.45
C SER A 156 26.38 -41.61 33.93
N ASP A 157 25.56 -42.62 34.22
CA ASP A 157 25.32 -43.07 35.60
C ASP A 157 26.59 -43.64 36.24
N LEU A 158 27.44 -44.33 35.46
CA LEU A 158 28.70 -44.88 35.93
C LEU A 158 29.74 -43.79 36.20
N ALA A 159 29.82 -42.78 35.32
CA ALA A 159 30.73 -41.64 35.46
C ALA A 159 30.37 -40.80 36.71
N GLN A 160 29.09 -40.51 36.92
CA GLN A 160 28.60 -39.75 38.07
C GLN A 160 28.89 -40.48 39.40
N ARG A 161 28.79 -41.82 39.42
CA ARG A 161 29.11 -42.62 40.61
C ARG A 161 30.61 -42.60 40.93
N ASN A 162 31.47 -42.67 39.92
CA ASN A 162 32.92 -42.60 40.11
C ASN A 162 33.37 -41.22 40.62
N GLU A 163 32.77 -40.14 40.11
CA GLU A 163 33.07 -38.77 40.57
C GLU A 163 32.68 -38.57 42.03
N LYS A 164 31.50 -39.07 42.44
CA LYS A 164 31.07 -39.04 43.84
C LYS A 164 32.00 -39.84 44.76
N ASN A 165 32.47 -41.01 44.32
CA ASN A 165 33.44 -41.80 45.08
C ASN A 165 34.79 -41.09 45.19
N ALA A 166 35.26 -40.41 44.14
CA ALA A 166 36.50 -39.64 44.17
C ALA A 166 36.41 -38.43 45.13
N GLN A 167 35.26 -37.74 45.16
CA GLN A 167 35.04 -36.65 46.12
C GLN A 167 35.00 -37.16 47.57
N ASP A 168 34.35 -38.30 47.85
CA ASP A 168 34.32 -38.87 49.20
C ASP A 168 35.73 -39.26 49.68
N LEU A 169 36.58 -39.76 48.78
CA LEU A 169 37.99 -40.05 49.08
C LEU A 169 38.80 -38.78 49.38
N LEU A 170 38.63 -37.72 48.58
CA LEU A 170 39.30 -36.43 48.83
C LEU A 170 38.85 -35.81 50.16
N GLN A 171 37.56 -35.87 50.46
CA GLN A 171 37.03 -35.35 51.73
C GLN A 171 37.57 -36.12 52.94
N ARG A 172 37.73 -37.45 52.83
CA ARG A 172 38.39 -38.25 53.88
C ARG A 172 39.87 -37.93 54.02
N GLN A 173 40.57 -37.62 52.93
CA GLN A 173 41.98 -37.20 53.00
C GLN A 173 42.11 -35.85 53.71
N LEU A 174 41.28 -34.87 53.36
CA LEU A 174 41.28 -33.56 54.03
C LEU A 174 40.95 -33.66 55.54
N GLN A 175 39.98 -34.51 55.90
CA GLN A 175 39.68 -34.78 57.32
C GLN A 175 40.78 -35.55 58.05
N ALA A 176 41.57 -36.37 57.34
CA ALA A 176 42.74 -37.04 57.89
C ALA A 176 43.97 -36.11 58.00
N GLU A 177 44.03 -35.04 57.19
CA GLU A 177 45.14 -34.08 57.15
C GLU A 177 44.99 -32.95 58.20
N GLU A 178 43.77 -32.58 58.60
CA GLU A 178 43.53 -31.62 59.70
C GLU A 178 43.75 -32.20 61.11
N GLY A 179 44.02 -33.51 61.24
CA GLY A 179 44.11 -34.23 62.53
C GLY A 179 45.53 -34.47 63.09
N THR A 180 46.59 -34.13 62.37
CA THR A 180 47.98 -34.47 62.77
C THR A 180 48.99 -33.40 62.35
N SER A 181 49.33 -32.50 63.27
CA SER A 181 50.69 -32.17 63.74
C SER A 181 51.85 -32.36 62.72
N ILE A 182 52.85 -31.49 62.48
CA ILE A 182 53.63 -30.58 63.35
C ILE A 182 54.92 -30.23 62.52
N ILE A 183 55.53 -29.04 62.73
CA ILE A 183 56.97 -28.70 62.53
C ILE A 183 57.50 -28.58 61.07
N GLU A 184 57.87 -27.39 60.60
CA GLU A 184 59.21 -26.77 60.61
C GLU A 184 60.27 -27.58 59.81
N ILE A 185 60.87 -26.98 58.78
CA ILE A 185 62.32 -27.06 58.51
C ILE A 185 62.70 -25.93 57.55
N ARG A 186 63.74 -25.22 58.00
CA ARG A 186 64.48 -24.12 57.41
C ARG A 186 65.67 -24.69 56.61
N GLN A 187 65.86 -24.29 55.36
CA GLN A 187 67.15 -24.38 54.64
C GLN A 187 67.07 -23.42 53.43
N SER A 188 67.80 -22.31 53.39
CA SER A 188 69.24 -22.12 53.15
C SER A 188 69.54 -21.73 51.69
N SER A 189 70.28 -20.64 51.58
CA SER A 189 70.70 -19.86 50.40
C SER A 189 71.32 -20.65 49.24
N SER A 190 71.19 -20.14 48.01
CA SER A 190 72.34 -19.57 47.29
C SER A 190 71.89 -18.72 46.10
N THR A 191 72.45 -17.52 46.05
CA THR A 191 72.38 -16.50 44.99
C THR A 191 73.28 -16.89 43.83
N ILE A 192 72.83 -16.72 42.58
CA ILE A 192 73.70 -16.33 41.46
C ILE A 192 72.99 -15.20 40.70
N ASN A 193 73.67 -14.06 40.64
CA ASN A 193 73.26 -12.82 39.98
C ASN A 193 73.19 -12.94 38.46
N LYS A 194 72.42 -12.03 37.87
CA LYS A 194 72.82 -11.31 36.66
C LYS A 194 72.77 -9.82 36.95
#